data_AF-A0A921GYT4-F1
#
_entry.id   AF-A0A921GYT4-F1
#
_cell.length_a   1.000
_cell.length_b   1.000
_cell.length_c   1.000
_cell.angle_alpha   90.00
_cell.angle_beta   90.00
_cell.angle_gamma   90.00
#
_symmetry.space_group_name_H-M   'P 1'
#
loop_
_entity.id
_entity.type
_entity.pdbx_description
1 polymer ?
#
loop_
_entity_poly.entity_id
_entity_poly.type
_entity_poly.pdbx_seq_one_letter_code
_entity_poly.pdbx_strand_id
1 'polypeptide(L)' 'MYKFLYVALACGIISGAGVFLHIPQYPSLIFPMLVALLGVISTLITIPNKEISGMLKLGGILINIMPLLGSFTMINS' A
#
# COMPACT_ATOMS: atom_id res chain seq x y z
N MET A 1 5.65 0.60 17.10
CA MET A 1 6.11 0.85 15.71
C MET A 1 5.70 -0.27 14.76
N TYR A 2 5.91 -1.56 15.09
CA TYR A 2 5.46 -2.69 14.26
C TYR A 2 3.97 -2.66 13.86
N LYS A 3 3.08 -2.15 14.73
CA LYS A 3 1.65 -1.96 14.43
C LYS A 3 1.41 -1.21 13.11
N PHE A 4 2.22 -0.20 12.80
CA PHE A 4 2.09 0.56 11.54
C PHE A 4 2.53 -0.24 10.32
N LEU A 5 3.48 -1.17 10.44
CA LEU A 5 3.83 -2.08 9.35
C LEU A 5 2.71 -3.10 9.09
N TYR A 6 2.01 -3.57 10.13
CA TYR A 6 0.84 -4.43 9.93
C TYR A 6 -0.30 -3.67 9.24
N VAL A 7 -0.52 -2.41 9.62
CA VAL A 7 -1.47 -1.53 8.91
C VAL A 7 -1.05 -1.34 7.46
N ALA A 8 0.23 -1.07 7.20
CA ALA A 8 0.76 -0.95 5.84
C ALA A 8 0.59 -2.22 5.01
N LEU A 9 0.76 -3.40 5.61
CA LEU A 9 0.53 -4.68 4.96
C LEU A 9 -0.94 -4.87 4.60
N ALA A 10 -1.86 -4.61 5.54
CA ALA A 10 -3.29 -4.70 5.30
C ALA A 10 -3.74 -3.73 4.19
N CYS A 11 -3.28 -2.48 4.24
CA CYS A 11 -3.50 -1.49 3.20
C CYS A 11 -3.00 -1.97 1.83
N GLY A 12 -1.79 -2.53 1.76
CA GLY A 12 -1.21 -3.03 0.52
C GLY A 12 -2.02 -4.19 -0.07
N ILE A 13 -2.50 -5.12 0.77
CA ILE A 13 -3.34 -6.24 0.33
C ILE A 13 -4.69 -5.73 -0.19
N ILE A 14 -5.36 -4.84 0.54
CA ILE A 14 -6.67 -4.30 0.15
C ILE A 14 -6.55 -3.51 -1.15
N SER A 15 -5.52 -2.66 -1.26
CA SER A 15 -5.28 -1.87 -2.46
C SER A 15 -4.91 -2.74 -3.65
N GLY A 16 -3.98 -3.69 -3.48
CA GLY A 16 -3.59 -4.63 -4.54
C GLY A 16 -4.74 -5.51 -5.01
N ALA A 17 -5.61 -5.94 -4.09
CA ALA A 17 -6.81 -6.69 -4.45
C ALA A 17 -7.81 -5.83 -5.25
N GLY A 18 -7.97 -4.55 -4.90
CA GLY A 18 -8.80 -3.63 -5.66
C GLY A 18 -8.24 -3.31 -7.06
N VAL A 19 -6.93 -3.08 -7.17
CA VAL A 19 -6.29 -2.65 -8.43
C VAL A 19 -5.99 -3.81 -9.37
N PHE A 20 -5.33 -4.86 -8.88
CA PHE A 20 -4.84 -5.93 -9.75
C PHE A 20 -5.90 -7.00 -10.03
N LEU A 21 -6.72 -7.34 -9.03
CA LEU A 21 -7.73 -8.39 -9.16
C LEU A 21 -9.10 -7.87 -9.61
N HIS A 22 -9.26 -6.54 -9.78
CA HIS A 22 -10.50 -5.91 -10.26
C HIS A 22 -11.75 -6.36 -9.50
N ILE A 23 -11.63 -6.47 -8.17
CA ILE A 23 -12.70 -6.98 -7.32
C ILE A 23 -13.93 -6.04 -7.42
N PRO A 24 -15.14 -6.55 -7.73
CA PRO A 24 -16.32 -5.74 -8.03
C PRO A 24 -16.79 -4.86 -6.86
N GLN A 25 -16.38 -5.19 -5.63
CA GLN A 25 -16.60 -4.39 -4.43
C GLN A 25 -15.90 -3.01 -4.46
N TYR A 26 -14.94 -2.79 -5.37
CA TYR A 26 -14.24 -1.52 -5.54
C TYR A 26 -14.50 -0.94 -6.94
N PRO A 27 -15.68 -0.35 -7.19
CA PRO A 27 -16.07 0.14 -8.51
C PRO A 27 -15.25 1.36 -8.99
N SER A 28 -14.39 1.92 -8.14
CA SER A 28 -13.53 3.05 -8.45
C SER A 28 -12.11 2.80 -7.93
N LEU A 29 -11.12 3.14 -8.77
CA LEU A 29 -9.69 3.12 -8.42
C LEU A 29 -9.31 4.12 -7.33
N ILE A 30 -10.17 5.11 -7.04
CA ILE A 30 -9.92 6.12 -6.01
C ILE A 30 -9.77 5.48 -4.63
N PHE A 31 -10.65 4.54 -4.28
CA PHE A 31 -10.61 3.90 -2.97
C PHE A 31 -9.30 3.09 -2.76
N PRO A 32 -8.93 2.17 -3.66
CA PRO A 32 -7.64 1.48 -3.57
C PRO A 32 -6.43 2.41 -3.51
N MET A 33 -6.42 3.52 -4.26
CA MET A 33 -5.33 4.50 -4.20
C MET A 33 -5.21 5.18 -2.83
N LEU A 34 -6.32 5.61 -2.23
CA LEU A 34 -6.32 6.20 -0.89
C LEU A 34 -5.82 5.21 0.16
N VAL A 35 -6.24 3.95 0.07
CA VAL A 35 -5.78 2.89 0.97
C VAL A 35 -4.28 2.64 0.83
N ALA A 36 -3.74 2.59 -0.40
CA ALA A 36 -2.30 2.46 -0.62
C ALA A 36 -1.52 3.66 -0.07
N LEU A 37 -2.00 4.89 -0.25
CA LEU A 37 -1.37 6.09 0.31
C LEU A 37 -1.28 6.02 1.84
N LEU A 38 -2.34 5.57 2.52
CA LEU A 38 -2.31 5.34 3.97
C LEU A 38 -1.28 4.29 4.37
N GLY A 39 -1.10 3.23 3.58
CA GLY A 39 -0.08 2.21 3.83
C GLY A 39 1.35 2.71 3.62
N VAL A 40 1.58 3.58 2.62
CA VAL A 40 2.86 4.28 2.44
C VAL A 40 3.16 5.14 3.66
N ILE A 41 2.23 6.01 4.08
CA ILE A 41 2.40 6.89 5.25
C ILE A 41 2.69 6.06 6.50
N SER A 42 1.94 4.97 6.71
CA SER A 42 2.15 4.06 7.84
C SER A 42 3.56 3.47 7.84
N THR A 43 4.10 3.12 6.68
CA THR A 43 5.47 2.64 6.57
C THR A 43 6.50 3.74 6.82
N LEU A 44 6.27 4.96 6.31
CA LEU A 44 7.17 6.11 6.52
C LEU A 44 7.33 6.45 8.01
N ILE A 45 6.24 6.36 8.80
CA ILE A 45 6.27 6.56 10.26
C ILE A 45 7.24 5.58 10.94
N THR A 46 7.47 4.39 10.36
CA THR A 46 8.38 3.38 10.93
C THR A 46 9.86 3.59 10.59
N ILE A 47 10.20 4.50 9.67
CA ILE A 47 11.58 4.75 9.23
C ILE A 47 12.53 5.08 10.38
N PRO A 48 12.18 5.97 11.34
CA PRO A 48 13.08 6.35 12.43
C PRO A 48 13.39 5.22 13.41
N ASN A 49 12.57 4.17 13.47
CA ASN A 49 12.76 3.08 14.41
C ASN A 49 13.88 2.13 13.92
N LYS A 50 14.98 2.03 14.67
CA LYS A 50 16.16 1.22 14.31
C LYS A 50 16.01 -0.29 14.58
N GLU A 51 14.99 -0.71 15.33
CA GLU A 51 14.72 -2.12 15.65
C GLU A 51 14.07 -2.85 14.46
N ILE A 52 13.30 -2.11 13.66
CA ILE A 52 12.66 -2.64 12.46
C ILE A 52 13.70 -2.80 11.35
N SER A 53 13.82 -4.02 10.80
CA SER A 53 14.76 -4.32 9.72
C SER A 53 14.49 -3.48 8.47
N GLY A 54 15.57 -3.04 7.80
CA GLY A 54 15.46 -2.21 6.59
C GLY A 54 14.68 -2.89 5.47
N MET A 55 14.79 -4.22 5.35
CA MET A 55 14.05 -5.00 4.36
C MET A 55 12.54 -5.00 4.62
N LEU A 56 12.11 -4.99 5.88
CA LEU A 56 10.69 -4.93 6.22
C LEU A 56 10.08 -3.55 5.93
N LYS A 57 10.88 -2.48 6.11
CA LYS A 57 10.49 -1.12 5.70
C LYS A 57 10.37 -1.00 4.18
N LEU A 58 11.35 -1.54 3.44
CA LEU A 58 11.28 -1.59 1.97
C LEU A 58 10.06 -2.37 1.48
N GLY A 59 9.81 -3.56 2.07
CA GLY A 59 8.62 -4.34 1.75
C GLY A 59 7.31 -3.58 2.00
N GLY A 60 7.21 -2.86 3.12
CA GLY A 60 6.04 -2.03 3.44
C GLY A 60 5.81 -0.88 2.46
N ILE A 61 6.89 -0.26 1.93
CA ILE A 61 6.78 0.76 0.89
C ILE A 61 6.33 0.11 -0.43
N LEU A 62 7.02 -0.95 -0.85
CA LEU A 62 6.80 -1.58 -2.16
C LEU A 62 5.40 -2.18 -2.30
N ILE A 63 4.88 -2.83 -1.25
CA ILE A 63 3.53 -3.43 -1.30
C ILE A 63 2.42 -2.39 -1.48
N ASN A 64 2.68 -1.11 -1.15
CA ASN A 64 1.72 -0.02 -1.34
C ASN A 64 2.02 0.82 -2.59
N ILE A 65 3.29 1.00 -2.97
CA ILE A 65 3.66 1.74 -4.20
C ILE A 65 3.26 0.95 -5.46
N MET A 66 3.43 -0.37 -5.48
CA MET A 66 3.05 -1.18 -6.65
C MET A 66 1.59 -0.99 -7.08
N PRO A 67 0.58 -1.16 -6.20
CA PRO A 67 -0.81 -0.93 -6.59
C PRO A 67 -1.13 0.54 -6.90
N LEU A 68 -0.42 1.51 -6.30
CA LEU A 68 -0.51 2.93 -6.71
C LEU A 68 -0.08 3.12 -8.17
N LEU A 69 1.06 2.55 -8.56
CA LEU A 69 1.54 2.60 -9.95
C LEU A 69 0.60 1.87 -10.89
N GLY A 70 0.10 0.70 -10.50
CA GLY A 70 -0.92 -0.04 -11.26
C GLY A 70 -2.18 0.80 -11.49
N SER A 71 -2.64 1.52 -10.46
CA SER A 71 -3.79 2.41 -10.58
C SER A 71 -3.55 3.52 -11.61
N PHE A 72 -2.37 4.14 -11.59
CA PHE A 72 -2.02 5.17 -12.57
C PHE A 72 -1.94 4.64 -14.01
N THR A 73 -1.50 3.39 -14.21
CA THR A 73 -1.52 2.79 -15.55
C THR A 73 -2.95 2.59 -16.06
N MET A 74 -3.87 2.19 -15.20
CA MET A 74 -5.26 1.94 -15.59
C MET A 74 -6.06 3.22 -15.84
N ILE A 75 -5.76 4.32 -15.14
CA ILE A 75 -6.44 5.62 -15.35
C ILE A 75 -6.10 6.21 -16.73
N ASN A 76 -4.91 5.91 -17.25
CA ASN A 76 -4.41 6.40 -18.54
C ASN A 76 -4.61 5.41 -19.70
N SER A 77 -5.30 4.28 -19.46
CA SER A 77 -5.61 3.26 -20.47
C SER A 77 -7.05 3.41 -20.97
#